data_AF-A0A6M0C8J7-F1
#
_entry.id   AF-A0A6M0C8J7-F1
#
_cell.length_a   1.000
_cell.length_b   1.000
_cell.length_c   1.000
_cell.angle_alpha   90.00
_cell.angle_beta   90.00
_cell.angle_gamma   90.00
#
_symmetry.space_group_name_H-M   'P 1'
#
loop_
_entity.id
_entity.type
_entity.pdbx_description
1 polymer ?
#
loop_
_entity_poly.entity_id
_entity_poly.type
_entity_poly.pdbx_seq_one_letter_code
_entity_poly.pdbx_strand_id
1 'polypeptide(L)'
;MKFSWKLKYWLCLGIAIAAIALSTPPPVAIAKTSPQPPEIRGVWIANVASGVLYLPWAIDRALGQLAQLNFNTIYPVVWNRGSTFYPSNVAVRTTGHSQNTTLTLSRLGQDLLAEILTQAHGRGLRVIPWFEYGFMAPVNSLLVKRHPGWVTTTRDRVKNLPPELFEL
;
A
#
# COMPACT_ATOMS: atom_id res chain seq x y z
N MET A 1 27.86 69.73 43.84
CA MET A 1 28.28 68.32 43.58
C MET A 1 28.55 68.15 42.08
N LYS A 2 29.81 68.00 41.66
CA LYS A 2 30.16 67.76 40.25
C LYS A 2 30.16 66.25 39.98
N PHE A 3 29.18 65.78 39.20
CA PHE A 3 29.11 64.38 38.79
C PHE A 3 30.31 64.05 37.90
N SER A 4 31.08 63.01 38.24
CA SER A 4 32.26 62.63 37.47
C SER A 4 31.84 62.09 36.09
N TRP A 5 32.61 62.42 35.07
CA TRP A 5 32.39 61.96 33.69
C TRP A 5 32.25 60.43 33.61
N LYS A 6 32.98 59.70 34.47
CA LYS A 6 32.89 58.24 34.58
C LYS A 6 31.49 57.78 34.99
N LEU A 7 30.85 58.44 35.95
CA LEU A 7 29.52 58.05 36.44
C LEU A 7 28.42 58.25 35.39
N LYS A 8 28.53 59.27 34.54
CA LYS A 8 27.63 59.46 33.39
C LYS A 8 27.82 58.37 32.33
N TYR A 9 29.07 57.96 32.08
CA TYR A 9 29.36 56.87 31.14
C TYR A 9 28.82 55.52 31.61
N TRP A 10 28.97 55.18 32.89
CA TRP A 10 28.40 53.96 33.45
C TRP A 10 26.87 53.96 33.42
N LEU A 11 26.23 55.12 33.63
CA LEU A 11 24.78 55.25 33.53
C LEU A 11 24.28 55.08 32.08
N CYS A 12 24.91 55.73 31.10
CA CYS A 12 24.57 55.57 29.69
C CYS A 12 24.80 54.14 29.20
N LEU A 13 25.88 53.49 29.64
CA LEU A 13 26.18 52.10 29.31
C LEU A 13 25.12 51.16 29.91
N GLY A 14 24.71 51.39 31.16
CA GLY A 14 23.64 50.63 31.81
C GLY A 14 22.28 50.78 31.11
N ILE A 15 21.92 52.00 30.68
CA ILE A 15 20.68 52.25 29.93
C ILE A 15 20.73 51.62 28.54
N ALA A 16 21.88 51.67 27.86
CA ALA A 16 22.05 51.03 26.56
C ALA A 16 21.90 49.49 26.66
N ILE A 17 22.48 48.87 27.69
CA ILE A 17 22.36 47.43 27.93
C ILE A 17 20.91 47.05 28.28
N ALA A 18 20.22 47.84 29.11
CA ALA A 18 18.83 47.61 29.45
C ALA A 18 17.89 47.76 28.24
N ALA A 19 18.14 48.74 27.36
CA ALA A 19 17.37 48.94 26.13
C ALA A 19 17.56 47.79 25.12
N ILE A 20 18.75 47.18 25.07
CA ILE A 20 19.02 45.99 24.24
C ILE A 20 18.37 44.74 24.84
N ALA A 21 18.31 44.61 26.16
CA ALA A 21 17.65 43.49 26.83
C ALA A 21 16.11 43.53 26.72
N LEU A 22 15.51 44.73 26.58
CA LEU A 22 14.05 44.88 26.41
C LEU A 22 13.59 44.74 24.95
N SER A 23 14.48 44.73 23.97
CA SER A 23 14.12 44.65 22.54
C SER A 23 14.10 43.22 21.99
N THR A 24 14.43 42.20 22.80
CA THR A 24 14.33 40.81 22.35
C THR A 24 12.87 40.38 22.33
N PRO A 25 12.29 40.06 21.15
CA PRO A 25 10.94 39.53 21.10
C PRO A 25 10.88 38.21 21.87
N PRO A 26 9.75 37.89 22.54
CA PRO A 26 9.59 36.59 23.18
C PRO A 26 9.80 35.48 22.13
N PRO A 27 10.38 34.33 22.53
CA PRO A 27 10.54 33.21 21.61
C PRO A 27 9.15 32.81 21.10
N VAL A 28 8.90 33.02 19.81
CA VAL A 28 7.69 32.55 19.15
C VAL A 28 7.70 31.04 19.25
N ALA A 29 6.76 30.48 20.01
CA ALA A 29 6.52 29.05 20.04
C ALA A 29 6.05 28.62 18.64
N ILE A 30 6.97 28.16 17.80
CA ILE A 30 6.62 27.52 16.54
C ILE A 30 5.89 26.25 16.93
N ALA A 31 4.57 26.24 16.73
CA ALA A 31 3.77 25.04 16.86
C ALA A 31 4.42 23.98 15.96
N LYS A 32 4.90 22.88 16.57
CA LYS A 32 5.40 21.74 15.82
C LYS A 32 4.21 21.16 15.04
N THR A 33 4.07 21.56 13.78
CA THR A 33 3.14 20.91 12.86
C THR A 33 3.51 19.44 12.85
N SER A 34 2.62 18.57 13.32
CA SER A 34 2.79 17.13 13.19
C SER A 34 3.09 16.84 11.71
N PRO A 35 4.13 16.04 11.39
CA PRO A 35 4.37 15.65 10.01
C PRO A 35 3.07 15.06 9.46
N GLN A 36 2.53 15.70 8.42
CA GLN A 36 1.39 15.12 7.72
C GLN A 36 1.86 13.81 7.10
N PRO A 37 1.04 12.75 7.11
CA PRO A 37 1.36 11.54 6.38
C PRO A 37 1.68 11.91 4.92
N PRO A 38 2.74 11.36 4.33
CA PRO A 38 3.06 11.65 2.94
C PRO A 38 1.88 11.26 2.04
N GLU A 39 1.62 12.08 1.02
CA GLU A 39 0.61 11.82 0.00
C GLU A 39 0.80 10.42 -0.61
N ILE A 40 -0.30 9.66 -0.73
CA ILE A 40 -0.28 8.35 -1.38
C ILE A 40 -0.63 8.53 -2.85
N ARG A 41 0.27 8.11 -3.73
CA ARG A 41 0.06 8.04 -5.18
C ARG A 41 0.05 6.57 -5.56
N GLY A 42 -1.16 6.03 -5.53
CA GLY A 42 -1.45 4.60 -5.58
C GLY A 42 -2.02 4.15 -6.93
N VAL A 43 -1.69 2.93 -7.36
CA VAL A 43 -2.31 2.32 -8.53
C VAL A 43 -2.58 0.82 -8.30
N TRP A 44 -3.73 0.34 -8.78
CA TRP A 44 -4.04 -1.08 -8.81
C TRP A 44 -3.39 -1.76 -10.01
N ILE A 45 -2.77 -2.92 -9.77
CA ILE A 45 -2.26 -3.78 -10.84
C ILE A 45 -3.16 -5.01 -10.90
N ALA A 46 -4.20 -4.93 -11.74
CA ALA A 46 -5.21 -5.95 -11.90
C ALA A 46 -4.84 -6.99 -12.97
N ASN A 47 -5.43 -8.19 -12.87
CA ASN A 47 -5.30 -9.28 -13.84
C ASN A 47 -6.40 -9.24 -14.93
N VAL A 48 -7.41 -8.39 -14.76
CA VAL A 48 -8.55 -8.22 -15.69
C VAL A 48 -8.24 -7.05 -16.62
N ALA A 49 -8.52 -7.23 -17.92
CA ALA A 49 -8.27 -6.22 -18.96
C ALA A 49 -6.81 -5.71 -19.02
N SER A 50 -5.86 -6.45 -18.45
CA SER A 50 -4.43 -6.10 -18.39
C SER A 50 -3.56 -7.33 -18.61
N GLY A 51 -2.57 -7.20 -19.50
CA GLY A 51 -1.55 -8.22 -19.74
C GLY A 51 -0.34 -8.13 -18.81
N VAL A 52 -0.27 -7.10 -17.95
CA VAL A 52 0.93 -6.76 -17.18
C VAL A 52 1.42 -7.92 -16.31
N LEU A 53 0.49 -8.67 -15.70
CA LEU A 53 0.84 -9.80 -14.82
C LEU A 53 1.26 -11.06 -15.58
N TYR A 54 0.91 -11.20 -16.85
CA TYR A 54 1.14 -12.45 -17.60
C TYR A 54 2.45 -12.44 -18.38
N LEU A 55 2.96 -11.26 -18.73
CA LEU A 55 4.18 -11.08 -19.51
C LEU A 55 5.39 -10.83 -18.59
N PRO A 56 6.49 -11.59 -18.71
CA PRO A 56 7.65 -11.44 -17.83
C PRO A 56 8.23 -10.02 -17.77
N TRP A 57 8.42 -9.37 -18.91
CA TRP A 57 9.01 -8.04 -19.02
C TRP A 57 8.04 -6.89 -18.67
N ALA A 58 6.73 -7.16 -18.62
CA ALA A 58 5.75 -6.09 -18.47
C ALA A 58 5.69 -5.52 -17.04
N ILE A 59 6.03 -6.33 -16.02
CA ILE A 59 6.10 -5.88 -14.63
C ILE A 59 7.20 -4.84 -14.48
N ASP A 60 8.42 -5.14 -14.93
CA ASP A 60 9.56 -4.24 -14.80
C ASP A 60 9.30 -2.90 -15.49
N ARG A 61 8.76 -2.95 -16.72
CA ARG A 61 8.36 -1.77 -17.47
C ARG A 61 7.29 -0.96 -16.73
N ALA A 62 6.22 -1.61 -16.27
CA ALA A 62 5.11 -0.92 -15.59
C ALA A 62 5.61 -0.24 -14.29
N LEU A 63 6.38 -0.96 -13.47
CA LEU A 63 6.92 -0.42 -12.22
C LEU A 63 7.92 0.71 -12.47
N GLY A 64 8.74 0.61 -13.52
CA GLY A 64 9.62 1.69 -13.96
C GLY A 64 8.85 2.95 -14.35
N GLN A 65 7.79 2.82 -15.14
CA GLN A 65 6.94 3.95 -15.54
C GLN A 65 6.25 4.59 -14.33
N LEU A 66 5.72 3.78 -13.41
CA LEU A 66 5.07 4.28 -12.20
C LEU A 66 6.02 5.08 -11.32
N ALA A 67 7.24 4.58 -11.11
CA ALA A 67 8.27 5.29 -10.36
C ALA A 67 8.65 6.62 -11.04
N GLN A 68 8.82 6.64 -12.37
CA GLN A 68 9.09 7.86 -13.14
C GLN A 68 7.97 8.89 -13.04
N LEU A 69 6.71 8.43 -12.93
CA LEU A 69 5.53 9.26 -12.74
C LEU A 69 5.28 9.62 -11.26
N ASN A 70 6.25 9.36 -10.38
CA ASN A 70 6.21 9.63 -8.95
C ASN A 70 5.17 8.83 -8.16
N PHE A 71 4.57 7.76 -8.69
CA PHE A 71 3.78 6.85 -7.87
C PHE A 71 4.64 6.26 -6.76
N ASN A 72 4.03 6.00 -5.60
CA ASN A 72 4.76 5.51 -4.42
C ASN A 72 4.14 4.25 -3.81
N THR A 73 2.96 3.82 -4.29
CA THR A 73 2.27 2.64 -3.79
C THR A 73 1.62 1.87 -4.94
N ILE A 74 1.73 0.54 -4.92
CA ILE A 74 1.02 -0.35 -5.84
C ILE A 74 0.14 -1.34 -5.07
N TYR A 75 -0.98 -1.69 -5.68
CA TYR A 75 -1.93 -2.67 -5.16
C TYR A 75 -2.06 -3.85 -6.14
N PRO A 76 -1.09 -4.77 -6.16
CA PRO A 76 -1.16 -5.93 -7.04
C PRO A 76 -2.22 -6.90 -6.56
N VAL A 77 -3.06 -7.38 -7.48
CA VAL A 77 -4.01 -8.45 -7.18
C VAL A 77 -3.25 -9.73 -6.84
N VAL A 78 -3.54 -10.28 -5.65
CA VAL A 78 -2.99 -11.55 -5.18
C VAL A 78 -4.05 -12.65 -5.06
N TRP A 79 -5.32 -12.27 -5.15
CA TRP A 79 -6.46 -13.18 -5.16
C TRP A 79 -7.54 -12.66 -6.10
N ASN A 80 -8.02 -13.51 -6.99
CA ASN A 80 -9.19 -13.22 -7.81
C ASN A 80 -9.92 -14.52 -8.20
N ARG A 81 -11.26 -14.47 -8.22
CA ARG A 81 -12.15 -15.55 -8.69
C ARG A 81 -11.87 -16.94 -8.09
N GLY A 82 -11.43 -16.98 -6.84
CA GLY A 82 -11.15 -18.25 -6.14
C GLY A 82 -9.74 -18.82 -6.36
N SER A 83 -8.80 -18.03 -6.88
CA SER A 83 -7.41 -18.44 -7.10
C SER A 83 -6.42 -17.38 -6.63
N THR A 84 -5.28 -17.81 -6.10
CA THR A 84 -4.13 -16.94 -5.78
C THR A 84 -3.32 -16.59 -7.03
N PHE A 85 -2.67 -15.43 -7.03
CA PHE A 85 -1.70 -14.98 -8.05
C PHE A 85 -0.26 -15.05 -7.53
N TYR A 86 -0.02 -16.02 -6.64
CA TYR A 86 1.26 -16.36 -6.04
C TYR A 86 1.20 -17.82 -5.55
N PRO A 87 2.33 -18.54 -5.50
CA PRO A 87 2.37 -19.91 -4.99
C PRO A 87 1.93 -19.98 -3.53
N SER A 88 0.98 -20.86 -3.21
CA SER A 88 0.39 -20.94 -1.88
C SER A 88 0.02 -22.37 -1.50
N ASN A 89 0.61 -22.87 -0.41
CA ASN A 89 0.24 -24.16 0.17
C ASN A 89 -1.19 -24.19 0.71
N VAL A 90 -1.73 -23.03 1.11
CA VAL A 90 -3.15 -22.91 1.48
C VAL A 90 -4.01 -23.09 0.24
N ALA A 91 -3.67 -22.44 -0.87
CA ALA A 91 -4.40 -22.60 -2.13
C ALA A 91 -4.37 -24.06 -2.61
N VAL A 92 -3.22 -24.76 -2.53
CA VAL A 92 -3.15 -26.20 -2.86
C VAL A 92 -4.18 -27.01 -2.07
N ARG A 93 -4.24 -26.84 -0.74
CA ARG A 93 -5.16 -27.60 0.11
C ARG A 93 -6.62 -27.25 -0.18
N THR A 94 -6.91 -25.97 -0.39
CA THR A 94 -8.27 -25.45 -0.52
C THR A 94 -8.84 -25.65 -1.94
N THR A 95 -8.08 -25.33 -2.98
CA THR A 95 -8.56 -25.30 -4.37
C THR A 95 -7.96 -26.39 -5.26
N GLY A 96 -6.90 -27.06 -4.80
CA GLY A 96 -6.15 -28.07 -5.58
C GLY A 96 -5.04 -27.49 -6.45
N HIS A 97 -4.88 -26.16 -6.50
CA HIS A 97 -3.83 -25.50 -7.28
C HIS A 97 -3.02 -24.53 -6.41
N SER A 98 -1.71 -24.48 -6.63
CA SER A 98 -0.81 -23.57 -5.90
C SER A 98 -1.06 -22.11 -6.22
N GLN A 99 -1.44 -21.81 -7.46
CA GLN A 99 -1.81 -20.49 -7.95
C GLN A 99 -2.68 -20.61 -9.20
N ASN A 100 -3.12 -19.48 -9.76
CA ASN A 100 -3.90 -19.43 -10.98
C ASN A 100 -3.22 -20.20 -12.14
N THR A 101 -3.97 -21.07 -12.81
CA THR A 101 -3.46 -21.95 -13.87
C THR A 101 -2.98 -21.18 -15.09
N THR A 102 -3.74 -20.17 -15.54
CA THR A 102 -3.36 -19.33 -16.68
C THR A 102 -2.06 -18.56 -16.40
N LEU A 103 -1.93 -18.02 -15.17
CA LEU A 103 -0.71 -17.37 -14.73
C LEU A 103 0.48 -18.34 -14.69
N THR A 104 0.26 -19.55 -14.17
CA THR A 104 1.28 -20.60 -14.10
C THR A 104 1.79 -20.94 -15.50
N LEU A 105 0.90 -21.09 -16.49
CA LEU A 105 1.27 -21.36 -17.87
C LEU A 105 2.02 -20.19 -18.50
N SER A 106 1.53 -18.96 -18.33
CA SER A 106 2.13 -17.78 -18.97
C SER A 106 3.50 -17.41 -18.39
N ARG A 107 3.75 -17.74 -17.12
CA ARG A 107 5.00 -17.42 -16.41
C ARG A 107 5.85 -18.64 -16.06
N LEU A 108 5.57 -19.80 -16.67
CA LEU A 108 6.32 -21.05 -16.44
C LEU A 108 6.45 -21.40 -14.94
N GLY A 109 5.40 -21.15 -14.16
CA GLY A 109 5.35 -21.43 -12.72
C GLY A 109 6.13 -20.46 -11.82
N GLN A 110 6.66 -19.36 -12.35
CA GLN A 110 7.35 -18.35 -11.53
C GLN A 110 6.42 -17.68 -10.50
N ASP A 111 7.00 -17.27 -9.38
CA ASP A 111 6.33 -16.51 -8.34
C ASP A 111 6.22 -15.02 -8.73
N LEU A 112 5.05 -14.65 -9.26
CA LEU A 112 4.75 -13.27 -9.66
C LEU A 112 4.86 -12.29 -8.49
N LEU A 113 4.42 -12.66 -7.29
CA LEU A 113 4.41 -11.74 -6.15
C LEU A 113 5.83 -11.48 -5.67
N ALA A 114 6.68 -12.51 -5.61
CA ALA A 114 8.10 -12.34 -5.27
C ALA A 114 8.83 -11.42 -6.27
N GLU A 115 8.53 -11.55 -7.56
CA GLU A 115 9.07 -10.68 -8.60
C GLU A 115 8.62 -9.23 -8.42
N ILE A 116 7.31 -9.00 -8.22
CA ILE A 116 6.76 -7.66 -7.97
C ILE A 116 7.42 -7.03 -6.73
N LEU A 117 7.52 -7.77 -5.62
CA LEU A 117 8.14 -7.26 -4.39
C LEU A 117 9.59 -6.83 -4.62
N THR A 118 10.37 -7.69 -5.28
CA THR A 118 11.78 -7.44 -5.58
C THR A 118 11.95 -6.17 -6.42
N GLN A 119 11.20 -6.06 -7.52
CA GLN A 119 11.32 -4.96 -8.46
C GLN A 119 10.72 -3.65 -7.93
N ALA A 120 9.62 -3.71 -7.16
CA ALA A 120 8.94 -2.54 -6.61
C ALA A 120 9.75 -1.93 -5.46
N HIS A 121 10.25 -2.74 -4.53
CA HIS A 121 11.06 -2.25 -3.41
C HIS A 121 12.36 -1.61 -3.89
N GLY A 122 13.00 -2.16 -4.93
CA GLY A 122 14.18 -1.53 -5.56
C GLY A 122 13.91 -0.14 -6.15
N ARG A 123 12.63 0.24 -6.33
CA ARG A 123 12.18 1.53 -6.87
C ARG A 123 11.51 2.41 -5.82
N GLY A 124 11.53 2.02 -4.54
CA GLY A 124 10.87 2.76 -3.46
C GLY A 124 9.33 2.71 -3.51
N LEU A 125 8.75 1.77 -4.26
CA LEU A 125 7.31 1.56 -4.32
C LEU A 125 6.87 0.67 -3.15
N ARG A 126 5.90 1.13 -2.37
CA ARG A 126 5.21 0.31 -1.38
C ARG A 126 4.30 -0.69 -2.08
N VAL A 127 4.30 -1.94 -1.64
CA VAL A 127 3.43 -3.00 -2.19
C VAL A 127 2.38 -3.38 -1.17
N ILE A 128 1.10 -3.26 -1.53
CA ILE A 128 -0.04 -3.66 -0.69
C ILE A 128 -0.85 -4.71 -1.45
N PRO A 129 -0.65 -6.01 -1.16
CA PRO A 129 -1.39 -7.09 -1.79
C PRO A 129 -2.91 -6.92 -1.68
N TRP A 130 -3.60 -7.05 -2.81
CA TRP A 130 -5.04 -6.82 -2.89
C TRP A 130 -5.82 -8.10 -3.24
N PHE A 131 -6.93 -8.30 -2.54
CA PHE A 131 -7.91 -9.33 -2.82
C PHE A 131 -9.06 -8.73 -3.64
N GLU A 132 -9.15 -9.11 -4.91
CA GLU A 132 -10.21 -8.64 -5.80
C GLU A 132 -11.58 -9.07 -5.26
N TYR A 133 -12.48 -8.10 -5.07
CA TYR A 133 -13.79 -8.29 -4.43
C TYR A 133 -13.71 -9.01 -3.07
N GLY A 134 -12.57 -8.89 -2.36
CA GLY A 134 -12.33 -9.61 -1.11
C GLY A 134 -12.21 -11.12 -1.32
N PHE A 135 -12.96 -11.91 -0.56
CA PHE A 135 -12.95 -13.38 -0.65
C PHE A 135 -14.06 -13.94 -1.56
N MET A 136 -14.67 -13.09 -2.41
CA MET A 136 -15.71 -13.52 -3.34
C MET A 136 -15.13 -14.46 -4.42
N ALA A 137 -15.89 -15.49 -4.78
CA ALA A 137 -15.57 -16.38 -5.88
C ALA A 137 -16.81 -16.74 -6.70
N PRO A 138 -16.67 -16.97 -8.03
CA PRO A 138 -17.76 -17.49 -8.86
C PRO A 138 -18.28 -18.84 -8.35
N VAL A 139 -19.59 -19.08 -8.53
CA VAL A 139 -20.25 -20.32 -8.09
C VAL A 139 -19.66 -21.59 -8.71
N ASN A 140 -19.07 -21.48 -9.91
CA ASN A 140 -18.44 -22.57 -10.62
C ASN A 140 -16.92 -22.70 -10.37
N SER A 141 -16.35 -21.86 -9.49
CA SER A 141 -14.93 -21.91 -9.14
C SER A 141 -14.59 -23.20 -8.36
N LEU A 142 -13.32 -23.62 -8.42
CA LEU A 142 -12.85 -24.77 -7.65
C LEU A 142 -12.99 -24.57 -6.14
N LEU A 143 -12.84 -23.32 -5.67
CA LEU A 143 -13.08 -22.97 -4.27
C LEU A 143 -14.51 -23.33 -3.84
N VAL A 144 -15.51 -22.88 -4.60
CA VAL A 144 -16.92 -23.12 -4.28
C VAL A 144 -17.29 -24.59 -4.45
N LYS A 145 -16.77 -25.26 -5.49
CA LYS A 145 -17.00 -26.69 -5.70
C LYS A 145 -16.45 -27.56 -4.56
N ARG A 146 -15.28 -27.22 -4.02
CA ARG A 146 -14.65 -27.99 -2.92
C ARG A 146 -15.17 -27.59 -1.54
N HIS A 147 -15.69 -26.37 -1.41
CA HIS A 147 -16.19 -25.83 -0.15
C HIS A 147 -17.57 -25.15 -0.31
N PRO A 148 -18.63 -25.90 -0.72
CA PRO A 148 -19.97 -25.33 -0.92
C PRO A 148 -20.58 -24.77 0.38
N GLY A 149 -20.09 -25.23 1.53
CA GLY A 149 -20.45 -24.71 2.85
C GLY A 149 -19.95 -23.30 3.15
N TRP A 150 -18.94 -22.79 2.43
CA TRP A 150 -18.36 -21.46 2.68
C TRP A 150 -19.14 -20.32 2.02
N VAL A 151 -20.09 -20.64 1.14
CA VAL A 151 -20.88 -19.63 0.42
C VAL A 151 -21.99 -19.09 1.33
N THR A 152 -22.05 -17.77 1.47
CA THR A 152 -23.11 -17.07 2.20
C THR A 152 -24.46 -17.24 1.52
N THR A 153 -25.54 -17.15 2.28
CA THR A 153 -26.92 -17.24 1.77
C THR A 153 -27.59 -15.88 1.76
N THR A 154 -28.60 -15.71 0.91
CA THR A 154 -29.52 -14.57 1.03
C THR A 154 -30.35 -14.70 2.31
N ARG A 155 -31.03 -13.62 2.71
CA ARG A 155 -31.90 -13.61 3.90
C ARG A 155 -32.94 -14.73 3.89
N ASP A 156 -33.46 -15.05 2.72
CA ASP A 156 -34.46 -16.11 2.52
C ASP A 156 -33.84 -17.52 2.47
N ARG A 157 -32.56 -17.64 2.83
CA ARG A 157 -31.75 -18.88 2.80
C ARG A 157 -31.63 -19.54 1.43
N VAL A 158 -31.87 -18.78 0.36
CA VAL A 158 -31.67 -19.28 -1.00
C VAL A 158 -30.17 -19.27 -1.30
N LYS A 159 -29.60 -20.46 -1.55
CA LYS A 159 -28.30 -20.60 -2.21
C LYS A 159 -28.56 -20.65 -3.71
N ASN A 160 -28.12 -19.63 -4.44
CA ASN A 160 -28.05 -19.69 -5.91
C ASN A 160 -26.85 -20.55 -6.33
N LEU A 161 -26.75 -21.77 -5.78
CA LEU A 161 -25.76 -22.76 -6.15
C LEU A 161 -26.45 -23.85 -6.99
N PRO A 162 -25.82 -24.35 -8.05
CA PRO A 162 -26.32 -25.53 -8.77
C PRO A 162 -26.58 -26.68 -7.78
N PRO A 163 -27.71 -27.40 -7.88
CA PRO A 163 -28.04 -28.53 -7.00
C PRO A 163 -26.93 -29.58 -6.94
N GLU A 164 -26.22 -29.79 -8.07
CA GLU A 164 -25.12 -30.75 -8.20
C GLU A 164 -23.94 -30.49 -7.23
N LEU A 165 -23.83 -29.28 -6.67
CA LEU A 165 -22.76 -28.95 -5.72
C LEU A 165 -23.01 -29.45 -4.28
N PHE A 166 -24.21 -29.98 -3.99
CA PHE A 166 -24.57 -30.49 -2.67
C PHE A 166 -24.59 -32.01 -2.59
N GLU A 167 -24.35 -32.71 -3.70
CA GLU A 167 -24.37 -34.18 -3.80
C GLU A 167 -22.96 -34.81 -3.74
N LEU A 168 -21.93 -34.03 -3.42
CA LEU A 168 -20.52 -34.45 -3.29
C LEU A 168 -20.11 -34.69 -1.84
#